data_AF-A0A550HBF1-F1
#
_entry.id   AF-A0A550HBF1-F1
#
_cell.length_a   1.000
_cell.length_b   1.000
_cell.length_c   1.000
_cell.angle_alpha   90.00
_cell.angle_beta   90.00
_cell.angle_gamma   90.00
#
_symmetry.space_group_name_H-M   'P 1'
#
loop_
_entity.id
_entity.type
_entity.pdbx_description
1 polymer ?
#
loop_
_entity_poly.entity_id
_entity_poly.type
_entity_poly.pdbx_seq_one_letter_code
_entity_poly.pdbx_strand_id
1 'polypeptide(L)'
;MCSRAREPEPFATALAHVKADGGLPVGPGAVIVQGDDLRAWITGQRAGWDRLMPAQQYLLETLGIEPAAEDETLGPVRRSQDERWNTNLAAVRKFRDREGHVRVPRKAIETVDGVPYKIGAFLDNTRRHAGKLSAEQRAELAGLGFEWTVAGG
;
A
#
# COMPACT_ATOMS: atom_id res chain seq x y z
N MET A 1 3.04 -36.39 10.18
CA MET A 1 2.74 -35.64 8.94
C MET A 1 3.09 -34.18 9.21
N CYS A 2 4.29 -33.74 8.83
CA CYS A 2 4.73 -32.37 9.07
C CYS A 2 4.16 -31.45 7.98
N SER A 3 3.41 -30.44 8.39
CA SER A 3 2.92 -29.37 7.52
C SER A 3 4.10 -28.73 6.78
N ARG A 4 4.09 -28.89 5.46
CA ARG A 4 4.96 -28.20 4.51
C ARG A 4 4.83 -26.70 4.78
N ALA A 5 5.89 -26.08 5.31
CA ALA A 5 5.99 -24.64 5.36
C ALA A 5 5.79 -24.15 3.93
N ARG A 6 4.66 -23.47 3.67
CA ARG A 6 4.42 -22.82 2.40
C ARG A 6 5.50 -21.74 2.31
N GLU A 7 6.53 -21.97 1.49
CA GLU A 7 7.47 -20.91 1.12
C GLU A 7 6.66 -19.70 0.66
N PRO A 8 7.05 -18.46 1.00
CA PRO A 8 6.33 -17.31 0.53
C PRO A 8 6.37 -17.28 -1.01
N GLU A 9 5.23 -17.57 -1.64
CA GLU A 9 4.98 -17.65 -3.09
C GLU A 9 5.71 -16.61 -4.00
N PRO A 10 5.97 -15.34 -3.61
CA PRO A 10 6.79 -14.44 -4.41
C PRO A 10 8.21 -14.96 -4.70
N PHE A 11 8.77 -15.79 -3.83
CA PHE A 11 10.07 -16.43 -3.99
C PHE A 11 10.07 -17.50 -5.08
N ALA A 12 9.06 -18.37 -5.07
CA ALA A 12 8.85 -19.37 -6.10
C ALA A 12 8.60 -18.70 -7.47
N THR A 13 7.93 -17.55 -7.47
CA THR A 13 7.68 -16.76 -8.70
C THR A 13 8.95 -16.09 -9.21
N ALA A 14 9.75 -15.46 -8.34
CA ALA A 14 11.05 -14.89 -8.71
C ALA A 14 11.98 -15.98 -9.28
N LEU A 15 12.01 -17.15 -8.64
CA LEU A 15 12.77 -18.32 -9.12
C LEU A 15 12.27 -18.83 -10.48
N ALA A 16 10.95 -18.82 -10.73
CA ALA A 16 10.39 -19.19 -12.01
C ALA A 16 10.80 -18.23 -13.14
N HIS A 17 10.82 -16.92 -12.89
CA HIS A 17 11.27 -15.93 -13.87
C HIS A 17 12.76 -16.04 -14.17
N VAL A 18 13.61 -16.18 -13.14
CA VAL A 18 15.05 -16.38 -13.36
C VAL A 18 15.32 -17.66 -14.18
N LYS A 19 14.54 -18.71 -13.97
CA LYS A 19 14.63 -19.96 -14.75
C LYS A 19 14.07 -19.85 -16.17
N ALA A 20 13.04 -19.03 -16.40
CA ALA A 20 12.35 -18.93 -17.68
C ALA A 20 12.99 -17.89 -18.62
N ASP A 21 13.34 -16.72 -18.08
CA ASP A 21 13.69 -15.52 -18.86
C ASP A 21 15.16 -15.08 -18.66
N GLY A 22 15.92 -15.80 -17.83
CA GLY A 22 17.34 -15.54 -17.58
C GLY A 22 17.63 -14.31 -16.72
N GLY A 23 16.61 -13.72 -16.09
CA GLY A 23 16.75 -12.55 -15.23
C GLY A 23 15.46 -12.15 -14.52
N LEU A 24 15.55 -11.18 -13.62
CA LEU A 24 14.39 -10.60 -12.94
C LEU A 24 13.65 -9.65 -13.87
N PRO A 25 12.31 -9.59 -13.81
CA PRO A 25 11.53 -8.68 -14.63
C PRO A 25 11.88 -7.22 -14.30
N VAL A 26 12.48 -6.53 -15.27
CA VAL A 26 12.88 -5.13 -15.17
C VAL A 26 11.75 -4.23 -15.69
N GLY A 27 10.85 -3.86 -14.78
CA GLY A 27 9.80 -2.85 -15.02
C GLY A 27 8.79 -2.78 -13.88
N PRO A 28 8.31 -1.58 -13.47
CA PRO A 28 7.20 -1.48 -12.53
C PRO A 28 5.93 -2.13 -13.12
N GLY A 29 5.22 -2.95 -12.35
CA GLY A 29 4.00 -3.64 -12.78
C GLY A 29 4.22 -4.86 -13.69
N ALA A 30 5.47 -5.25 -13.98
CA ALA A 30 5.76 -6.32 -14.93
C ALA A 30 5.28 -7.71 -14.47
N VAL A 31 5.23 -7.94 -13.15
CA VAL A 31 4.73 -9.20 -12.55
C VAL A 31 3.99 -8.89 -11.25
N ILE A 32 2.69 -9.24 -11.23
CA ILE A 32 1.81 -9.12 -10.06
C ILE A 32 1.53 -10.52 -9.52
N VAL A 33 1.96 -10.81 -8.29
CA VAL A 33 1.70 -12.10 -7.62
C VAL A 33 0.65 -11.88 -6.53
N GLN A 34 -0.56 -12.40 -6.74
CA GLN A 34 -1.72 -12.22 -5.85
C GLN A 34 -2.03 -10.75 -5.45
N GLY A 35 -1.70 -9.80 -6.32
CA GLY A 35 -1.97 -8.37 -6.11
C GLY A 35 -0.78 -7.55 -5.61
N ASP A 36 0.35 -8.20 -5.28
CA ASP A 36 1.58 -7.52 -4.90
C ASP A 36 2.57 -7.48 -6.07
N ASP A 37 3.15 -6.31 -6.31
CA ASP A 37 4.15 -6.07 -7.34
C ASP A 37 5.50 -6.70 -6.95
N LEU A 38 6.05 -7.55 -7.83
CA LEU A 38 7.29 -8.27 -7.56
C LEU A 38 8.48 -7.33 -7.31
N ARG A 39 8.56 -6.19 -8.01
CA ARG A 39 9.62 -5.19 -7.81
C ARG A 39 9.48 -4.50 -6.45
N ALA A 40 8.25 -4.22 -6.03
CA ALA A 40 7.98 -3.69 -4.69
C ALA A 40 8.34 -4.72 -3.59
N TRP A 41 8.06 -6.00 -3.83
CA TRP A 41 8.48 -7.08 -2.94
C TRP A 41 10.01 -7.18 -2.85
N ILE A 42 10.72 -7.21 -3.99
CA ILE A 42 12.21 -7.24 -4.03
C ILE A 42 12.78 -6.03 -3.29
N THR A 43 12.23 -4.84 -3.52
CA THR A 43 12.65 -3.61 -2.84
C THR A 43 12.48 -3.73 -1.32
N GLY A 44 11.37 -4.33 -0.86
CA GLY A 44 11.14 -4.62 0.55
C GLY A 44 12.12 -5.63 1.15
N GLN A 45 12.51 -6.66 0.38
CA GLN A 45 13.54 -7.62 0.80
C GLN A 45 14.92 -6.96 0.92
N ARG A 46 15.35 -6.18 -0.08
CA ARG A 46 16.62 -5.43 -0.05
C ARG A 46 16.69 -4.42 1.10
N ALA A 47 15.58 -3.74 1.38
CA ALA A 47 15.44 -2.80 2.50
C ALA A 47 15.52 -3.46 3.89
N GLY A 48 15.09 -4.71 3.98
CA GLY A 48 14.96 -5.48 5.21
C GLY A 48 16.01 -6.57 5.36
N TRP A 49 17.12 -6.49 4.62
CA TRP A 49 18.08 -7.57 4.42
C TRP A 49 18.55 -8.22 5.73
N ASP A 50 18.90 -7.40 6.73
CA ASP A 50 19.40 -7.85 8.05
C ASP A 50 18.36 -8.62 8.88
N ARG A 51 17.08 -8.54 8.51
CA ARG A 51 15.98 -9.24 9.18
C ARG A 51 15.63 -10.56 8.51
N LEU A 52 16.27 -10.87 7.38
CA LEU A 52 16.06 -12.11 6.64
C LEU A 52 16.83 -13.25 7.28
N MET A 53 16.27 -14.46 7.18
CA MET A 53 17.00 -15.66 7.57
C MET A 53 18.18 -15.89 6.61
N PRO A 54 19.32 -16.46 7.06
CA PRO A 54 20.48 -16.71 6.18
C PRO A 54 20.13 -17.51 4.91
N ALA A 55 19.22 -18.48 5.01
CA ALA A 55 18.75 -19.24 3.85
C ALA A 55 17.93 -18.40 2.85
N GLN A 56 17.25 -17.34 3.31
CA GLN A 56 16.54 -16.41 2.44
C GLN A 56 17.50 -15.46 1.73
N GLN A 57 18.52 -14.94 2.45
CA GLN A 57 19.58 -14.13 1.85
C GLN A 57 20.31 -14.90 0.75
N TYR A 58 20.71 -16.15 1.03
CA TYR A 58 21.37 -17.02 0.06
C TYR A 58 20.54 -17.27 -1.21
N LEU A 59 19.22 -17.46 -1.06
CA LEU A 59 18.36 -17.61 -2.24
C LEU A 59 18.31 -16.31 -3.03
N LEU A 60 18.08 -15.16 -2.37
CA LEU A 60 18.04 -13.86 -3.04
C LEU A 60 19.34 -13.59 -3.80
N GLU A 61 20.50 -13.89 -3.21
CA GLU A 61 21.81 -13.82 -3.87
C GLU A 61 21.89 -14.76 -5.09
N THR A 62 21.36 -15.99 -4.98
CA THR A 62 21.27 -16.94 -6.11
C THR A 62 20.40 -16.41 -7.24
N LEU A 63 19.46 -15.51 -6.95
CA LEU A 63 18.64 -14.80 -7.93
C LEU A 63 19.27 -13.49 -8.44
N GLY A 64 20.51 -13.16 -8.01
CA GLY A 64 21.19 -11.91 -8.35
C GLY A 64 20.65 -10.69 -7.63
N ILE A 65 19.94 -10.87 -6.50
CA ILE A 65 19.43 -9.80 -5.66
C ILE A 65 20.40 -9.58 -4.51
N GLU A 66 21.00 -8.40 -4.46
CA GLU A 66 21.95 -7.99 -3.43
C GLU A 66 21.26 -7.11 -2.37
N PRO A 67 21.82 -6.95 -1.16
CA PRO A 67 21.33 -5.98 -0.19
C PRO A 67 21.26 -4.56 -0.77
N ALA A 68 20.50 -3.68 -0.11
CA ALA A 68 20.59 -2.24 -0.39
C ALA A 68 22.03 -1.78 -0.05
N ALA A 69 22.65 -0.95 -0.90
CA ALA A 69 23.87 -0.27 -0.47
C ALA A 69 23.57 0.65 0.73
N GLU A 70 24.57 0.96 1.57
CA GLU A 70 24.38 1.77 2.79
C GLU A 70 23.80 3.17 2.51
N ASP A 71 23.99 3.70 1.31
CA ASP A 71 23.44 4.97 0.82
C ASP A 71 22.19 4.79 -0.08
N GLU A 72 21.82 3.56 -0.43
CA GLU A 72 20.69 3.25 -1.30
C GLU A 72 19.40 3.22 -0.47
N THR A 73 18.56 4.25 -0.63
CA THR A 73 17.26 4.29 0.03
C THR A 73 16.28 3.36 -0.67
N LEU A 74 16.34 2.07 -0.36
CA LEU A 74 15.38 1.07 -0.82
C LEU A 74 14.30 0.89 0.22
N GLY A 75 13.07 1.16 -0.19
CA GLY A 75 11.88 0.92 0.60
C GLY A 75 10.71 1.60 -0.09
N PRO A 76 9.47 1.11 0.07
CA PRO A 76 8.33 1.94 -0.26
C PRO A 76 8.49 3.22 0.55
N VAL A 77 8.63 4.36 -0.13
CA VAL A 77 8.58 5.67 0.53
C VAL A 77 7.31 5.64 1.36
N ARG A 78 7.45 5.52 2.68
CA ARG A 78 6.30 5.51 3.56
C ARG A 78 5.66 6.86 3.37
N ARG A 79 4.55 6.90 2.62
CA ARG A 79 3.82 8.15 2.44
C ARG A 79 3.59 8.76 3.81
N SER A 80 3.93 10.03 3.94
CA SER A 80 3.73 10.75 5.19
C SER A 80 2.25 10.68 5.58
N GLN A 81 1.95 10.92 6.85
CA GLN A 81 0.55 10.96 7.28
C GLN A 81 -0.24 12.00 6.47
N ASP A 82 0.40 13.11 6.12
CA ASP A 82 -0.18 14.19 5.32
C ASP A 82 -0.42 13.77 3.87
N GLU A 83 0.52 13.07 3.23
CA GLU A 83 0.31 12.57 1.87
C GLU A 83 -0.83 11.54 1.82
N ARG A 84 -0.92 10.66 2.82
CA ARG A 84 -2.04 9.70 2.94
C ARG A 84 -3.35 10.44 3.14
N TRP A 85 -3.37 11.46 3.99
CA TRP A 85 -4.53 12.29 4.21
C TRP A 85 -4.99 12.97 2.92
N ASN A 86 -4.08 13.68 2.25
CA ASN A 86 -4.35 14.42 1.01
C ASN A 86 -4.86 13.50 -0.09
N THR A 87 -4.29 12.31 -0.23
CA THR A 87 -4.72 11.36 -1.26
C THR A 87 -6.12 10.80 -0.98
N ASN A 88 -6.43 10.48 0.29
CA ASN A 88 -7.79 10.05 0.65
C ASN A 88 -8.79 11.20 0.47
N LEU A 89 -8.41 12.43 0.79
CA LEU A 89 -9.24 13.61 0.61
C LEU A 89 -9.52 13.89 -0.87
N ALA A 90 -8.53 13.71 -1.75
CA ALA A 90 -8.71 13.78 -3.19
C ALA A 90 -9.71 12.72 -3.71
N ALA A 91 -9.63 11.50 -3.19
CA ALA A 91 -10.60 10.45 -3.52
C ALA A 91 -12.02 10.79 -3.03
N VAL A 92 -12.15 11.37 -1.83
CA VAL A 92 -13.44 11.83 -1.31
C VAL A 92 -14.01 12.98 -2.15
N ARG A 93 -13.17 13.93 -2.58
CA ARG A 93 -13.55 15.01 -3.51
C ARG A 93 -14.09 14.45 -4.81
N LYS A 94 -13.40 13.48 -5.42
CA LYS A 94 -13.86 12.83 -6.65
C LYS A 94 -15.22 12.15 -6.49
N PHE A 95 -15.44 11.44 -5.37
CA PHE A 95 -16.75 10.86 -5.06
C PHE A 95 -17.83 11.94 -4.95
N ARG A 96 -17.55 13.04 -4.22
CA ARG A 96 -18.45 14.17 -4.06
C ARG A 96 -18.79 14.81 -5.41
N ASP A 97 -17.81 15.01 -6.27
CA ASP A 97 -18.02 15.65 -7.58
C ASP A 97 -18.90 14.77 -8.49
N ARG A 98 -18.87 13.45 -8.31
CA ARG A 98 -19.71 12.48 -9.03
C ARG A 98 -21.13 12.37 -8.46
N GLU A 99 -21.28 12.37 -7.13
CA GLU A 99 -22.55 12.08 -6.45
C GLU A 99 -23.26 13.34 -5.91
N GLY A 100 -22.57 14.48 -5.90
CA GLY A 100 -23.03 15.73 -5.28
C GLY A 100 -22.99 15.75 -3.75
N HIS A 101 -22.58 14.67 -3.09
CA HIS A 101 -22.59 14.56 -1.63
C HIS A 101 -21.46 13.68 -1.07
N VAL A 102 -21.20 13.78 0.25
CA VAL A 102 -20.18 12.97 0.95
C VAL A 102 -20.79 11.89 1.86
N ARG A 103 -22.01 11.43 1.55
CA ARG A 103 -22.66 10.30 2.24
C ARG A 103 -22.12 8.97 1.71
N VAL A 104 -20.85 8.71 2.02
CA VAL A 104 -20.09 7.59 1.46
C VAL A 104 -20.47 6.28 2.18
N PRO A 105 -20.93 5.24 1.45
CA PRO A 105 -21.13 3.90 2.01
C PRO A 105 -19.83 3.34 2.58
N ARG A 106 -19.89 2.55 3.66
CA ARG A 106 -18.69 2.03 4.35
C ARG A 106 -17.73 1.23 3.45
N LYS A 107 -18.26 0.52 2.45
CA LYS A 107 -17.47 -0.28 1.50
C LYS A 107 -17.10 0.47 0.21
N ALA A 108 -17.41 1.77 0.11
CA ALA A 108 -17.11 2.53 -1.08
C ALA A 108 -15.60 2.66 -1.30
N ILE A 109 -15.22 2.50 -2.57
CA ILE A 109 -13.87 2.62 -3.08
C ILE A 109 -13.91 3.60 -4.23
N GLU A 110 -12.96 4.53 -4.27
CA GLU A 110 -12.77 5.46 -5.37
C GLU A 110 -11.35 5.34 -5.90
N THR A 111 -11.20 5.30 -7.22
CA THR A 111 -9.89 5.15 -7.87
C THR A 111 -9.36 6.51 -8.28
N VAL A 112 -8.17 6.87 -7.80
CA VAL A 112 -7.44 8.10 -8.20
C VAL A 112 -6.10 7.67 -8.77
N ASP A 113 -5.79 8.12 -9.98
CA ASP A 113 -4.56 7.78 -10.72
C ASP A 113 -4.28 6.26 -10.80
N GLY A 114 -5.32 5.48 -11.04
CA GLY A 114 -5.23 4.01 -11.11
C GLY A 114 -5.12 3.30 -9.75
N VAL A 115 -5.07 4.03 -8.64
CA VAL A 115 -4.95 3.47 -7.29
C VAL A 115 -6.32 3.47 -6.57
N PRO A 116 -6.78 2.35 -6.01
CA PRO A 116 -8.05 2.28 -5.29
C PRO A 116 -7.92 2.77 -3.83
N TYR A 117 -8.81 3.69 -3.43
CA TYR A 117 -8.88 4.23 -2.07
C TYR A 117 -10.21 3.86 -1.40
N LYS A 118 -10.13 3.22 -0.23
CA LYS A 118 -11.30 2.81 0.58
C LYS A 118 -11.90 4.00 1.33
N ILE A 119 -12.50 4.93 0.60
CA ILE A 119 -13.03 6.20 1.12
C ILE A 119 -14.08 6.02 2.22
N GLY A 120 -14.90 4.97 2.17
CA GLY A 120 -15.87 4.68 3.23
C GLY A 120 -15.24 4.27 4.54
N ALA A 121 -14.15 3.49 4.48
CA ALA A 121 -13.38 3.10 5.65
C ALA A 121 -12.56 4.28 6.21
N PHE A 122 -11.99 5.10 5.33
CA PHE A 122 -11.29 6.33 5.70
C PHE A 122 -12.19 7.27 6.51
N LEU A 123 -13.36 7.64 5.99
CA LEU A 123 -14.27 8.56 6.67
C LEU A 123 -14.80 8.00 7.99
N ASP A 124 -15.06 6.70 8.07
CA ASP A 124 -15.46 6.05 9.33
C ASP A 124 -14.33 6.07 10.38
N ASN A 125 -13.07 5.85 9.97
CA ASN A 125 -11.91 5.96 10.85
C ASN A 125 -11.71 7.41 11.34
N THR A 126 -11.86 8.38 10.43
CA THR A 126 -11.82 9.81 10.71
C THR A 126 -12.87 10.21 11.75
N ARG A 127 -14.09 9.66 11.69
CA ARG A 127 -15.11 9.89 12.73
C ARG A 127 -14.68 9.32 14.09
N ARG A 128 -14.25 8.06 14.14
CA ARG A 128 -13.81 7.41 15.40
C ARG A 128 -12.66 8.14 16.07
N HIS A 129 -11.78 8.75 15.29
CA HIS A 129 -10.61 9.46 15.79
C HIS A 129 -10.72 10.98 15.61
N ALA A 130 -11.95 11.52 15.58
CA ALA A 130 -12.17 12.96 15.42
C ALA A 130 -11.34 13.76 16.43
N GLY A 131 -11.28 13.33 17.69
CA GLY A 131 -10.49 13.96 18.75
C GLY A 131 -8.97 14.07 18.48
N LYS A 132 -8.42 13.32 17.52
CA LYS A 132 -7.01 13.35 17.13
C LYS A 132 -6.73 14.18 15.88
N LEU A 133 -7.78 14.69 15.21
CA LEU A 133 -7.63 15.49 14.00
C LEU A 133 -7.25 16.92 14.33
N SER A 134 -6.33 17.47 13.53
CA SER A 134 -5.99 18.90 13.60
C SER A 134 -7.17 19.78 13.20
N ALA A 135 -7.10 21.06 13.55
CA ALA A 135 -8.12 22.04 13.16
C ALA A 135 -8.23 22.16 11.63
N GLU A 136 -7.09 22.11 10.93
CA GLU A 136 -7.02 22.15 9.46
C GLU A 136 -7.71 20.94 8.83
N GLN A 137 -7.39 19.72 9.29
CA GLN A 137 -8.03 18.49 8.79
C GLN A 137 -9.55 18.51 8.98
N ARG A 138 -10.03 19.08 10.09
CA ARG A 138 -11.47 19.25 10.33
C ARG A 138 -12.09 20.27 9.39
N ALA A 139 -11.41 21.40 9.14
CA ALA A 139 -11.86 22.43 8.22
C ALA A 139 -11.92 21.92 6.77
N GLU A 140 -10.94 21.13 6.35
CA GLU A 140 -10.94 20.51 5.02
C GLU A 140 -12.14 19.59 4.80
N LEU A 141 -12.46 18.73 5.77
CA LEU A 141 -13.63 17.87 5.69
C LEU A 141 -14.93 18.68 5.72
N ALA A 142 -15.01 19.70 6.57
CA ALA A 142 -16.16 20.60 6.61
C ALA A 142 -16.38 21.30 5.25
N GLY A 143 -15.31 21.76 4.59
CA GLY A 143 -15.36 22.35 3.25
C GLY A 143 -15.83 21.38 2.16
N LEU A 144 -15.77 20.07 2.39
CA LEU A 144 -16.36 19.07 1.50
C LEU A 144 -17.85 18.83 1.75
N GLY A 145 -18.43 19.41 2.81
CA GLY A 145 -19.79 19.09 3.27
C GLY A 145 -19.83 17.77 4.05
N PHE A 146 -18.72 17.37 4.67
CA PHE A 146 -18.70 16.21 5.55
C PHE A 146 -19.43 16.53 6.86
N GLU A 147 -20.55 15.83 7.07
CA GLU A 147 -21.29 15.94 8.32
C GLU A 147 -20.66 15.05 9.40
N TRP A 148 -20.26 15.70 10.49
CA TRP A 148 -19.96 15.03 11.75
C TRP A 148 -21.28 14.56 12.35
N THR A 149 -21.80 13.43 11.88
CA THR A 149 -22.91 12.76 12.55
C THR A 149 -22.44 12.43 13.96
N VAL A 150 -22.86 13.24 14.93
CA VAL A 150 -22.96 12.84 16.33
C VAL A 150 -23.84 11.59 16.33
N ALA A 151 -23.32 10.49 16.88
CA ALA A 151 -24.20 9.39 17.28
C ALA A 151 -25.11 9.95 18.36
N GLY A 152 -26.27 10.48 17.96
CA GLY A 152 -27.37 10.77 18.85
C GLY A 152 -28.13 9.47 19.08
N GLY A 153 -28.24 9.04 20.34
CA GLY A 153 -29.02 7.89 20.79
C GLY A 153 -28.19 6.86 21.52
#